data_AF-A0A964K1B1-F1
#
_entry.id   AF-A0A964K1B1-F1
#
_cell.length_a   1.000
_cell.length_b   1.000
_cell.length_c   1.000
_cell.angle_alpha   90.00
_cell.angle_beta   90.00
_cell.angle_gamma   90.00
#
_symmetry.space_group_name_H-M   'P 1'
#
loop_
_entity.id
_entity.type
_entity.pdbx_description
1 polymer ?
#
loop_
_entity_poly.entity_id
_entity_poly.type
_entity_poly.pdbx_seq_one_letter_code
_entity_poly.pdbx_strand_id
1 'polypeptide(L)'
;MSHDRSLARPRLFLLAHPVFAQQPAPKSDFDCKRLPGGNAPLPRIAQLKTPLAVRSLELIYFNKRLADLSPADFDELAKAYPMCNERTDPNAAATIQAFRTVVETAQRNRRETGDWIEAIKAEAKRLPATREGVIRITTMWYEMEMKTPDLMPADSRGLAEFLAGRMNELYAKAPVSRAGEALQPTVRPPASITGGVAPTVVPPRSP
;
A
#
# COMPACT_ATOMS: atom_id res chain seq x y z
N MET A 1 -92.39 -24.65 -38.24
CA MET A 1 -91.47 -23.49 -38.28
C MET A 1 -91.40 -22.96 -36.85
N SER A 2 -90.36 -23.25 -36.06
CA SER A 2 -88.98 -22.72 -36.18
C SER A 2 -88.94 -21.23 -35.76
N HIS A 3 -88.23 -20.80 -34.71
CA HIS A 3 -87.31 -21.50 -33.81
C HIS A 3 -87.37 -20.98 -32.36
N ASP A 4 -87.15 -21.90 -31.42
CA ASP A 4 -86.70 -21.64 -30.05
C ASP A 4 -85.28 -21.05 -30.06
N ARG A 5 -85.02 -20.01 -29.24
CA ARG A 5 -83.67 -19.50 -28.92
C ARG A 5 -83.57 -19.03 -27.46
N SER A 6 -83.57 -20.02 -26.56
CA SER A 6 -82.67 -20.13 -25.39
C SER A 6 -81.84 -18.89 -24.98
N LEU A 7 -82.12 -18.39 -23.78
CA LEU A 7 -81.34 -17.35 -23.09
C LEU A 7 -80.01 -17.91 -22.55
N ALA A 8 -78.93 -17.74 -23.31
CA ALA A 8 -77.59 -18.11 -22.86
C ALA A 8 -77.03 -17.09 -21.84
N ARG A 9 -76.88 -17.51 -20.58
CA ARG A 9 -76.14 -16.75 -19.56
C ARG A 9 -74.66 -16.60 -19.96
N PRO A 10 -74.04 -15.41 -19.81
CA PRO A 10 -72.59 -15.30 -19.94
C PRO A 10 -71.92 -16.06 -18.80
N ARG A 11 -71.10 -17.07 -19.14
CA ARG A 11 -70.20 -17.72 -18.17
C ARG A 11 -69.09 -16.72 -17.80
N LEU A 12 -69.06 -16.31 -16.53
CA LEU A 12 -67.87 -15.71 -15.92
C LEU A 12 -66.73 -16.72 -15.99
N PHE A 13 -65.83 -16.54 -16.97
CA PHE A 13 -64.53 -17.19 -16.95
C PHE A 13 -63.71 -16.53 -15.85
N LEU A 14 -63.71 -17.17 -14.68
CA LEU A 14 -62.63 -17.01 -13.71
C LEU A 14 -61.34 -17.46 -14.38
N LEU A 15 -60.59 -16.49 -14.93
CA LEU A 15 -59.21 -16.68 -15.34
C LEU A 15 -58.40 -16.95 -14.07
N ALA A 16 -58.27 -18.23 -13.75
CA ALA A 16 -57.27 -18.71 -12.82
C ALA A 16 -55.93 -18.20 -13.32
N HIS A 17 -55.37 -17.22 -12.62
CA HIS A 17 -54.04 -16.74 -12.91
C HIS A 17 -53.11 -17.95 -12.73
N PRO A 18 -52.21 -18.25 -13.67
CA PRO A 18 -51.19 -19.25 -13.41
C PRO A 18 -50.38 -18.73 -12.23
N VAL A 19 -50.57 -19.36 -11.07
CA VAL A 19 -49.61 -19.28 -9.98
C VAL A 19 -48.34 -19.86 -10.57
N PHE A 20 -47.46 -18.99 -11.04
CA PHE A 20 -46.08 -19.34 -11.29
C PHE A 20 -45.54 -19.81 -9.95
N ALA A 21 -45.57 -21.14 -9.75
CA ALA A 21 -44.79 -21.78 -8.73
C ALA A 21 -43.36 -21.36 -9.02
N GLN A 22 -42.83 -20.46 -8.19
CA GLN A 22 -41.42 -20.12 -8.23
C GLN A 22 -40.69 -21.44 -8.05
N GLN A 23 -40.09 -21.94 -9.14
CA GLN A 23 -39.16 -23.04 -9.03
C GLN A 23 -38.15 -22.61 -7.97
N PRO A 24 -37.92 -23.42 -6.91
CA PRO A 24 -36.95 -23.06 -5.90
C PRO A 24 -35.64 -22.79 -6.64
N ALA A 25 -35.08 -21.59 -6.43
CA ALA A 25 -33.87 -21.18 -7.11
C ALA A 25 -32.85 -22.31 -7.02
N PRO A 26 -32.19 -22.71 -8.13
CA PRO A 26 -31.28 -23.84 -8.12
C PRO A 26 -30.27 -23.63 -7.00
N LYS A 27 -30.24 -24.55 -6.03
CA LYS A 27 -29.28 -24.49 -4.92
C LYS A 27 -27.91 -24.46 -5.55
N SER A 28 -27.24 -23.31 -5.49
CA SER A 28 -25.93 -23.16 -6.05
C SER A 28 -24.94 -23.96 -5.22
N ASP A 29 -24.08 -24.74 -5.87
CA ASP A 29 -22.97 -25.44 -5.20
C ASP A 29 -21.88 -24.45 -4.71
N PHE A 30 -22.08 -23.15 -4.92
CA PHE A 30 -21.22 -22.09 -4.43
C PHE A 30 -21.44 -21.86 -2.93
N ASP A 31 -20.42 -22.15 -2.12
CA ASP A 31 -20.42 -21.78 -0.70
C ASP A 31 -20.33 -20.25 -0.54
N CYS A 32 -21.49 -19.62 -0.38
CA CYS A 32 -21.63 -18.18 -0.24
C CYS A 32 -20.91 -17.59 0.98
N LYS A 33 -20.47 -18.43 1.95
CA LYS A 33 -19.63 -18.00 3.07
C LYS A 33 -18.23 -17.55 2.64
N ARG A 34 -17.80 -17.91 1.41
CA ARG A 34 -16.50 -17.55 0.81
C ARG A 34 -16.44 -16.09 0.29
N LEU A 35 -17.59 -15.42 0.17
CA LEU A 35 -17.74 -14.07 -0.41
C LEU A 35 -17.50 -12.88 0.54
N PRO A 36 -18.01 -12.86 1.79
CA PRO A 36 -17.72 -11.76 2.71
C PRO A 36 -16.26 -11.84 3.17
N GLY A 37 -15.41 -10.96 2.64
CA GLY A 37 -13.98 -10.95 2.93
C GLY A 37 -13.65 -10.35 4.31
N GLY A 38 -14.06 -11.05 5.36
CA GLY A 38 -13.99 -10.57 6.73
C GLY A 38 -14.72 -9.24 6.92
N ASN A 39 -14.03 -8.26 7.50
CA ASN A 39 -14.61 -6.96 7.88
C ASN A 39 -14.86 -5.99 6.70
N ALA A 40 -14.65 -6.41 5.45
CA ALA A 40 -14.85 -5.61 4.25
C ALA A 40 -15.82 -6.29 3.27
N PRO A 41 -17.07 -5.80 3.13
CA PRO A 41 -17.96 -6.26 2.07
C PRO A 41 -17.40 -5.95 0.68
N LEU A 42 -17.60 -6.85 -0.29
CA LEU A 42 -17.20 -6.68 -1.69
C LEU A 42 -17.61 -5.30 -2.29
N PRO A 43 -18.86 -4.83 -2.11
CA PRO A 43 -19.27 -3.49 -2.57
C PRO A 43 -18.47 -2.34 -1.97
N ARG A 44 -17.95 -2.49 -0.74
CA ARG A 44 -17.16 -1.45 -0.06
C ARG A 44 -15.79 -1.28 -0.70
N ILE A 45 -15.16 -2.37 -1.16
CA ILE A 45 -13.89 -2.30 -1.91
C ILE A 45 -14.14 -1.81 -3.34
N ALA A 46 -15.21 -2.27 -3.99
CA ALA A 46 -15.58 -1.84 -5.34
C ALA A 46 -15.85 -0.32 -5.46
N GLN A 47 -16.28 0.33 -4.37
CA GLN A 47 -16.58 1.78 -4.33
C GLN A 47 -15.37 2.66 -3.94
N LEU A 48 -14.17 2.08 -3.76
CA LEU A 48 -12.99 2.86 -3.39
C LEU A 48 -12.55 3.79 -4.53
N LYS A 49 -12.61 5.10 -4.26
CA LYS A 49 -12.12 6.16 -5.17
C LYS A 49 -10.61 6.38 -5.07
N THR A 50 -9.98 5.90 -4.00
CA THR A 50 -8.54 5.90 -3.79
C THR A 50 -7.97 4.49 -4.00
N PRO A 51 -6.70 4.33 -4.39
CA PRO A 51 -6.06 3.03 -4.44
C PRO A 51 -6.24 2.25 -3.12
N LEU A 52 -6.46 0.94 -3.23
CA LEU A 52 -6.51 0.07 -2.06
C LEU A 52 -5.11 0.01 -1.44
N ALA A 53 -4.99 0.43 -0.18
CA ALA A 53 -3.72 0.43 0.54
C ALA A 53 -3.11 -0.98 0.56
N VAL A 54 -1.81 -1.09 0.31
CA VAL A 54 -1.11 -2.37 0.06
C VAL A 54 -1.29 -3.39 1.20
N ARG A 55 -1.33 -2.94 2.46
CA ARG A 55 -1.68 -3.77 3.64
C ARG A 55 -3.01 -4.52 3.52
N SER A 56 -3.97 -3.97 2.78
CA SER A 56 -5.30 -4.58 2.60
C SER A 56 -5.25 -5.79 1.67
N LEU A 57 -4.14 -6.04 0.98
CA LEU A 57 -3.94 -7.26 0.19
C LEU A 57 -3.93 -8.54 1.05
N GLU A 58 -3.78 -8.42 2.38
CA GLU A 58 -3.89 -9.54 3.33
C GLU A 58 -5.33 -9.98 3.60
N LEU A 59 -6.35 -9.19 3.20
CA LEU A 59 -7.75 -9.56 3.36
C LEU A 59 -8.07 -10.84 2.58
N ILE A 60 -8.81 -11.76 3.22
CA ILE A 60 -9.18 -13.04 2.62
C ILE A 60 -10.51 -12.90 1.86
N TYR A 61 -10.54 -13.30 0.59
CA TYR A 61 -11.74 -13.49 -0.22
C TYR A 61 -11.62 -14.83 -0.96
N PHE A 62 -12.71 -15.60 -1.09
CA PHE A 62 -12.69 -16.91 -1.76
C PHE A 62 -11.70 -17.94 -1.17
N ASN A 63 -11.36 -17.79 0.12
CA ASN A 63 -10.33 -18.55 0.84
C ASN A 63 -8.87 -18.27 0.36
N LYS A 64 -8.65 -17.15 -0.33
CA LYS A 64 -7.34 -16.65 -0.77
C LYS A 64 -7.12 -15.22 -0.26
N ARG A 65 -5.87 -14.78 -0.07
CA ARG A 65 -5.62 -13.34 0.16
C ARG A 65 -5.89 -12.57 -1.14
N LEU A 66 -6.27 -11.30 -1.05
CA LEU A 66 -6.34 -10.40 -2.22
C LEU A 66 -5.01 -10.35 -2.99
N ALA A 67 -3.88 -10.52 -2.30
CA ALA A 67 -2.55 -10.70 -2.91
C ALA A 67 -2.46 -11.90 -3.88
N ASP A 68 -3.20 -12.98 -3.59
CA ASP A 68 -3.10 -14.28 -4.28
C ASP A 68 -4.23 -14.53 -5.30
N LEU A 69 -5.15 -13.57 -5.49
CA LEU A 69 -6.23 -13.69 -6.48
C LEU A 69 -5.70 -13.59 -7.90
N SER A 70 -6.02 -14.60 -8.71
CA SER A 70 -5.70 -14.68 -10.13
C SER A 70 -6.87 -14.20 -11.01
N PRO A 71 -6.66 -13.96 -12.32
CA PRO A 71 -7.76 -13.68 -13.27
C PRO A 71 -8.91 -14.70 -13.19
N ALA A 72 -8.59 -15.99 -13.07
CA ALA A 72 -9.59 -17.05 -12.97
C ALA A 72 -10.42 -16.97 -11.67
N ASP A 73 -9.84 -16.48 -10.57
CA ASP A 73 -10.58 -16.28 -9.32
C ASP A 73 -11.60 -15.14 -9.46
N PHE A 74 -11.27 -14.07 -10.19
CA PHE A 74 -12.24 -13.01 -10.49
C PHE A 74 -13.37 -13.51 -11.40
N ASP A 75 -13.08 -14.42 -12.33
CA ASP A 75 -14.08 -15.03 -13.22
C ASP A 75 -14.99 -16.04 -12.47
N GLU A 76 -14.47 -16.77 -11.47
CA GLU A 76 -15.29 -17.57 -10.53
C GLU A 76 -16.18 -16.66 -9.68
N LEU A 77 -15.60 -15.58 -9.13
CA LEU A 77 -16.28 -14.61 -8.29
C LEU A 77 -17.41 -13.87 -9.04
N ALA A 78 -17.23 -13.57 -10.32
CA ALA A 78 -18.26 -13.01 -11.20
C ALA A 78 -19.46 -13.96 -11.41
N LYS A 79 -19.25 -15.28 -11.40
CA LYS A 79 -20.30 -16.30 -11.52
C LYS A 79 -21.01 -16.54 -10.18
N ALA A 80 -20.26 -16.54 -9.08
CA ALA A 80 -20.77 -16.83 -7.75
C ALA A 80 -21.53 -15.64 -7.11
N TYR A 81 -21.05 -14.41 -7.29
CA TYR A 81 -21.62 -13.22 -6.64
C TYR A 81 -23.12 -13.01 -6.91
N PRO A 82 -23.65 -13.17 -8.15
CA PRO A 82 -25.10 -13.06 -8.40
C PRO A 82 -25.94 -14.15 -7.73
N MET A 83 -25.37 -15.34 -7.47
CA MET A 83 -26.09 -16.47 -6.84
C MET A 83 -26.10 -16.37 -5.31
N CYS A 84 -25.13 -15.67 -4.75
CA CYS A 84 -24.86 -15.63 -3.31
C CYS A 84 -25.18 -14.29 -2.65
N ASN A 85 -25.57 -13.28 -3.42
CA ASN A 85 -26.04 -12.01 -2.88
C ASN A 85 -27.57 -12.07 -2.73
N GLU A 86 -28.05 -12.27 -1.49
CA GLU A 86 -29.49 -12.34 -1.16
C GLU A 86 -30.27 -11.09 -1.59
N ARG A 87 -29.57 -9.96 -1.78
CA ARG A 87 -30.08 -8.80 -2.51
C ARG A 87 -29.52 -8.84 -3.93
N THR A 88 -30.40 -8.91 -4.92
CA THR A 88 -30.04 -8.77 -6.33
C THR A 88 -29.40 -7.40 -6.55
N ASP A 89 -28.07 -7.32 -6.49
CA ASP A 89 -27.30 -6.11 -6.85
C ASP A 89 -27.51 -5.88 -8.36
N PRO A 90 -28.28 -4.84 -8.77
CA PRO A 90 -28.59 -4.63 -10.18
C PRO A 90 -27.33 -4.29 -10.99
N ASN A 91 -26.24 -3.92 -10.31
CA ASN A 91 -24.96 -3.58 -10.90
C ASN A 91 -23.88 -4.63 -10.60
N ALA A 92 -24.26 -5.87 -10.24
CA ALA A 92 -23.34 -6.93 -9.83
C ALA A 92 -22.10 -7.07 -10.72
N ALA A 93 -22.26 -7.09 -12.04
CA ALA A 93 -21.13 -7.18 -12.99
C ALA A 93 -20.18 -5.97 -12.88
N ALA A 94 -20.72 -4.75 -12.73
CA ALA A 94 -19.93 -3.54 -12.53
C ALA A 94 -19.24 -3.52 -11.15
N THR A 95 -19.92 -3.98 -10.10
CA THR A 95 -19.35 -4.16 -8.76
C THR A 95 -18.14 -5.09 -8.79
N ILE A 96 -18.23 -6.23 -9.51
CA ILE A 96 -17.11 -7.17 -9.65
C ILE A 96 -15.98 -6.59 -10.50
N GLN A 97 -16.28 -5.93 -11.62
CA GLN A 97 -15.24 -5.31 -12.45
C GLN A 97 -14.49 -4.19 -11.71
N ALA A 98 -15.19 -3.38 -10.91
CA ALA A 98 -14.57 -2.36 -10.08
C ALA A 98 -13.69 -2.97 -8.98
N PHE A 99 -14.19 -4.00 -8.27
CA PHE A 99 -13.40 -4.76 -7.30
C PHE A 99 -12.12 -5.34 -7.93
N ARG A 100 -12.23 -6.01 -9.08
CA ARG A 100 -11.09 -6.55 -9.83
C ARG A 100 -10.05 -5.47 -10.13
N THR A 101 -10.48 -4.34 -10.69
CA THR A 101 -9.61 -3.19 -11.02
C THR A 101 -8.86 -2.67 -9.79
N VAL A 102 -9.56 -2.54 -8.65
CA VAL A 102 -8.98 -2.07 -7.38
C VAL A 102 -7.94 -3.06 -6.85
N VAL A 103 -8.21 -4.38 -6.89
CA VAL A 103 -7.28 -5.41 -6.41
C VAL A 103 -6.08 -5.56 -7.33
N GLU A 104 -6.27 -5.67 -8.65
CA GLU A 104 -5.17 -5.77 -9.63
C GLU A 104 -4.24 -4.54 -9.57
N THR A 105 -4.78 -3.34 -9.28
CA THR A 105 -4.00 -2.13 -9.04
C THR A 105 -3.15 -2.24 -7.79
N ALA A 106 -3.73 -2.64 -6.64
CA ALA A 106 -2.95 -2.83 -5.41
C ALA A 106 -1.89 -3.92 -5.54
N GLN A 107 -2.19 -5.05 -6.22
CA GLN A 107 -1.23 -6.09 -6.53
C GLN A 107 -0.06 -5.56 -7.38
N ARG A 108 -0.32 -4.66 -8.34
CA ARG A 108 0.71 -4.00 -9.16
C ARG A 108 1.60 -3.11 -8.28
N ASN A 109 1.00 -2.23 -7.48
CA ASN A 109 1.72 -1.37 -6.54
C ASN A 109 2.59 -2.19 -5.56
N ARG A 110 2.12 -3.37 -5.12
CA ARG A 110 2.92 -4.28 -4.27
C ARG A 110 4.14 -4.86 -5.01
N ARG A 111 4.03 -5.16 -6.30
CA ARG A 111 5.19 -5.60 -7.11
C ARG A 111 6.19 -4.46 -7.29
N GLU A 112 5.71 -3.30 -7.75
CA GLU A 112 6.54 -2.11 -7.98
C GLU A 112 7.28 -1.64 -6.71
N THR A 113 6.64 -1.71 -5.53
CA THR A 113 7.31 -1.44 -4.24
C THR A 113 8.30 -2.53 -3.86
N GLY A 114 8.04 -3.80 -4.17
CA GLY A 114 9.00 -4.89 -4.00
C GLY A 114 10.26 -4.69 -4.83
N ASP A 115 10.10 -4.40 -6.11
CA ASP A 115 11.20 -4.13 -7.05
C ASP A 115 12.01 -2.90 -6.61
N TRP A 116 11.33 -1.85 -6.14
CA TRP A 116 11.97 -0.65 -5.59
C TRP A 116 12.79 -0.94 -4.32
N ILE A 117 12.28 -1.75 -3.38
CA ILE A 117 13.03 -2.16 -2.18
C ILE A 117 14.34 -2.86 -2.56
N GLU A 118 14.28 -3.81 -3.49
CA GLU A 118 15.49 -4.56 -3.90
C GLU A 118 16.46 -3.68 -4.71
N ALA A 119 15.96 -2.73 -5.50
CA ALA A 119 16.80 -1.72 -6.15
C ALA A 119 17.55 -0.84 -5.12
N ILE A 120 16.86 -0.32 -4.10
CA ILE A 120 17.47 0.48 -3.02
C ILE A 120 18.52 -0.35 -2.26
N LYS A 121 18.20 -1.60 -1.88
CA LYS A 121 19.17 -2.51 -1.24
C LYS A 121 20.39 -2.77 -2.11
N ALA A 122 20.20 -2.94 -3.42
CA ALA A 122 21.29 -3.19 -4.36
C ALA A 122 22.16 -1.95 -4.60
N GLU A 123 21.59 -0.74 -4.58
CA GLU A 123 22.33 0.51 -4.61
C GLU A 123 23.14 0.71 -3.31
N ALA A 124 22.49 0.61 -2.15
CA ALA A 124 23.08 0.78 -0.83
C ALA A 124 24.30 -0.14 -0.56
N LYS A 125 24.25 -1.39 -1.04
CA LYS A 125 25.38 -2.35 -0.97
C LYS A 125 26.62 -1.86 -1.72
N ARG A 126 26.47 -1.07 -2.78
CA ARG A 126 27.56 -0.60 -3.64
C ARG A 126 28.15 0.75 -3.20
N LEU A 127 27.51 1.46 -2.29
CA LEU A 127 27.98 2.77 -1.84
C LEU A 127 29.33 2.67 -1.10
N PRO A 128 30.34 3.48 -1.46
CA PRO A 128 31.64 3.46 -0.79
C PRO A 128 31.59 4.17 0.57
N ALA A 129 32.58 3.91 1.42
CA ALA A 129 32.72 4.54 2.74
C ALA A 129 33.23 5.99 2.66
N THR A 130 32.47 6.85 1.97
CA THR A 130 32.72 8.29 1.85
C THR A 130 31.56 9.10 2.43
N ARG A 131 31.74 10.42 2.52
CA ARG A 131 30.70 11.36 2.95
C ARG A 131 29.46 11.27 2.05
N GLU A 132 29.65 11.11 0.75
CA GLU A 132 28.61 11.01 -0.27
C GLU A 132 27.83 9.70 -0.12
N GLY A 133 28.52 8.59 0.20
CA GLY A 133 27.87 7.31 0.51
C GLY A 133 26.97 7.39 1.75
N VAL A 134 27.46 8.04 2.82
CA VAL A 134 26.66 8.31 4.03
C VAL A 134 25.45 9.19 3.72
N ILE A 135 25.65 10.30 3.00
CA ILE A 135 24.54 11.18 2.58
C ILE A 135 23.51 10.41 1.77
N ARG A 136 23.92 9.54 0.84
CA ARG A 136 22.98 8.77 0.00
C ARG A 136 22.17 7.77 0.81
N ILE A 137 22.74 7.08 1.81
CA ILE A 137 21.94 6.23 2.72
C ILE A 137 20.91 7.08 3.50
N THR A 138 21.27 8.27 3.97
CA THR A 138 20.32 9.19 4.63
C THR A 138 19.20 9.61 3.67
N THR A 139 19.50 9.87 2.39
CA THR A 139 18.46 10.15 1.38
C THR A 139 17.55 8.94 1.15
N MET A 140 18.09 7.73 1.07
CA MET A 140 17.30 6.49 0.94
C MET A 140 16.36 6.28 2.14
N TRP A 141 16.75 6.73 3.33
CA TRP A 141 15.89 6.70 4.52
C TRP A 141 14.66 7.60 4.33
N TYR A 142 14.85 8.84 3.88
CA TYR A 142 13.73 9.73 3.56
C TYR A 142 12.86 9.20 2.40
N GLU A 143 13.47 8.59 1.37
CA GLU A 143 12.72 7.93 0.28
C GLU A 143 11.82 6.79 0.78
N MET A 144 12.31 6.00 1.76
CA MET A 144 11.52 4.98 2.45
C MET A 144 10.39 5.59 3.28
N GLU A 145 10.67 6.61 4.08
CA GLU A 145 9.66 7.27 4.92
C GLU A 145 8.51 7.81 4.04
N MET A 146 8.83 8.51 2.95
CA MET A 146 7.85 9.03 1.98
C MET A 146 7.04 7.93 1.28
N LYS A 147 7.60 6.72 1.11
CA LYS A 147 6.91 5.56 0.51
C LYS A 147 6.16 4.68 1.51
N THR A 148 6.27 4.93 2.81
CA THR A 148 5.63 4.12 3.87
C THR A 148 4.15 3.78 3.63
N PRO A 149 3.28 4.67 3.09
CA PRO A 149 1.88 4.32 2.80
C PRO A 149 1.69 3.15 1.81
N ASP A 150 2.66 2.92 0.93
CA ASP A 150 2.63 1.89 -0.10
C ASP A 150 3.37 0.59 0.33
N LEU A 151 4.07 0.59 1.47
CA LEU A 151 4.84 -0.56 1.96
C LEU A 151 4.01 -1.46 2.88
N MET A 152 4.32 -2.76 2.92
CA MET A 152 3.89 -3.59 4.04
C MET A 152 4.67 -3.20 5.31
N PRO A 153 4.09 -3.37 6.52
CA PRO A 153 4.82 -3.11 7.77
C PRO A 153 6.13 -3.90 7.90
N ALA A 154 6.16 -5.14 7.38
CA ALA A 154 7.36 -5.97 7.35
C ALA A 154 8.41 -5.46 6.35
N ASP A 155 7.99 -4.98 5.18
CA ASP A 155 8.87 -4.42 4.15
C ASP A 155 9.54 -3.13 4.64
N SER A 156 8.76 -2.22 5.23
CA SER A 156 9.25 -0.97 5.82
C SER A 156 10.27 -1.24 6.94
N ARG A 157 9.95 -2.16 7.86
CA ARG A 157 10.88 -2.56 8.93
C ARG A 157 12.16 -3.18 8.40
N GLY A 158 12.06 -4.16 7.49
CA GLY A 158 13.22 -4.85 6.93
C GLY A 158 14.13 -3.94 6.10
N LEU A 159 13.57 -2.91 5.43
CA LEU A 159 14.36 -1.91 4.74
C LEU A 159 15.04 -0.95 5.74
N ALA A 160 14.35 -0.51 6.79
CA ALA A 160 14.93 0.34 7.83
C ALA A 160 16.09 -0.36 8.56
N GLU A 161 15.91 -1.61 8.99
CA GLU A 161 16.96 -2.44 9.61
C GLU A 161 18.18 -2.58 8.69
N PHE A 162 17.94 -2.85 7.40
CA PHE A 162 18.99 -2.98 6.39
C PHE A 162 19.76 -1.66 6.18
N LEU A 163 19.07 -0.53 6.04
CA LEU A 163 19.70 0.79 5.85
C LEU A 163 20.49 1.22 7.09
N ALA A 164 19.97 0.97 8.30
CA ALA A 164 20.68 1.22 9.56
C ALA A 164 21.97 0.37 9.66
N GLY A 165 21.89 -0.92 9.31
CA GLY A 165 23.07 -1.79 9.22
C GLY A 165 24.13 -1.25 8.26
N ARG A 166 23.71 -0.85 7.05
CA ARG A 166 24.64 -0.28 6.06
C ARG A 166 25.24 1.06 6.51
N MET A 167 24.46 1.91 7.19
CA MET A 167 24.95 3.16 7.77
C MET A 167 26.06 2.92 8.79
N ASN A 168 25.86 1.97 9.71
CA ASN A 168 26.86 1.59 10.71
C ASN A 168 28.15 1.05 10.06
N GLU A 169 28.03 0.20 9.03
CA GLU A 169 29.19 -0.28 8.28
C GLU A 169 29.95 0.84 7.56
N LEU A 170 29.25 1.84 7.02
CA LEU A 170 29.86 2.99 6.37
C LEU A 170 30.65 3.83 7.39
N TYR A 171 30.07 4.13 8.55
CA TYR A 171 30.77 4.87 9.61
C TYR A 171 31.97 4.11 10.20
N ALA A 172 31.87 2.78 10.35
CA ALA A 172 32.98 1.96 10.86
C ALA A 172 34.14 1.81 9.87
N LYS A 173 33.87 1.92 8.56
CA LYS A 173 34.88 1.80 7.48
C LYS A 173 35.33 3.14 6.91
N ALA A 174 34.57 4.21 7.14
CA ALA A 174 35.01 5.56 6.84
C ALA A 174 36.32 5.78 7.62
N PRO A 175 37.36 6.36 7.00
CA PRO A 175 38.49 6.81 7.76
C PRO A 175 37.97 7.88 8.71
N VAL A 176 37.80 7.51 9.98
CA VAL A 176 37.80 8.47 11.07
C VAL A 176 39.17 9.13 10.96
N SER A 177 39.22 10.30 10.32
CA SER A 177 40.26 11.26 10.61
C SER A 177 40.24 11.38 12.13
N ARG A 178 41.21 10.77 12.79
CA ARG A 178 41.49 11.00 14.20
C ARG A 178 41.85 12.47 14.28
N ALA A 179 40.83 13.31 14.46
CA ALA A 179 40.94 14.69 14.83
C ALA A 179 41.43 14.76 16.28
N GLY A 180 42.66 14.28 16.49
CA GLY A 180 43.56 14.78 17.52
C GLY A 180 44.07 16.18 17.17
N GLU A 181 43.82 16.64 15.94
CA GLU A 181 43.72 18.07 15.65
C GLU A 181 42.37 18.56 16.22
N ALA A 182 42.40 18.89 17.50
CA ALA A 182 41.29 19.55 18.16
C ALA A 182 40.97 20.83 17.38
N LEU A 183 39.71 20.96 16.96
CA LEU A 183 39.12 22.26 16.64
C LEU A 183 39.04 23.07 17.93
N GLN A 184 40.19 23.55 18.40
CA GLN A 184 40.23 24.64 19.37
C GLN A 184 39.44 25.79 18.73
N PRO A 185 38.41 26.34 19.41
CA PRO A 185 37.78 27.54 18.91
C PRO A 185 38.85 28.63 18.93
N THR A 186 39.35 28.99 17.74
CA THR A 186 40.20 30.17 17.57
C THR A 186 39.35 31.40 17.77
N VAL A 187 39.08 31.71 19.04
CA VAL A 187 38.58 32.99 19.52
C VAL A 187 39.68 34.00 19.20
N ARG A 188 39.68 34.47 17.96
CA ARG A 188 40.56 35.54 17.49
C ARG A 188 40.13 36.79 18.26
N PRO A 189 40.98 37.37 19.14
CA PRO A 189 40.62 38.59 19.83
C PRO A 189 40.35 39.69 18.79
N PRO A 190 39.38 40.58 19.00
CA PRO A 190 39.19 41.72 18.11
C PRO A 190 40.47 42.55 18.08
N ALA A 191 40.85 43.01 16.88
CA ALA A 191 42.08 43.77 16.70
C ALA A 191 42.05 45.06 17.55
N SER A 192 42.98 45.16 18.51
CA SER A 192 43.13 46.35 19.33
C SER A 192 43.68 47.50 18.49
N ILE A 193 42.89 48.56 18.33
CA ILE A 193 43.25 49.75 17.57
C ILE A 193 44.12 50.66 18.44
N THR A 194 45.36 50.89 17.97
CA THR A 194 46.31 51.98 18.26
C THR A 194 46.23 52.74 19.60
N GLY A 195 47.34 52.82 20.36
CA GLY A 195 47.37 53.69 21.54
C GLY A 195 48.68 53.91 22.31
N GLY A 196 49.80 54.21 21.65
CA GLY A 196 50.86 55.08 22.22
C GLY A 196 51.82 54.57 23.31
N VAL A 197 52.98 55.25 23.36
CA VAL A 197 54.01 55.29 24.42
C VAL A 197 54.86 54.03 24.64
N ALA A 198 56.11 54.10 24.20
CA ALA A 198 57.19 53.20 24.62
C ALA A 198 57.82 53.68 25.96
N PRO A 199 58.40 52.74 26.72
CA PRO A 199 59.68 53.03 27.36
C PRO A 199 60.71 51.90 27.17
N THR A 200 61.80 52.25 26.49
CA THR A 200 63.21 52.11 26.93
C THR A 200 63.61 50.93 27.85
N VAL A 201 64.46 50.02 27.31
CA VAL A 201 65.75 49.46 27.84
C VAL A 201 65.79 49.06 29.35
N VAL A 202 66.18 47.83 29.75
CA VAL A 202 67.58 47.35 29.92
C VAL A 202 67.64 45.79 29.95
N PRO A 203 68.56 45.13 29.20
CA PRO A 203 69.13 43.82 29.53
C PRO A 203 70.42 43.98 30.36
N PRO A 204 70.89 43.01 31.19
CA PRO A 204 70.91 41.57 30.92
C PRO A 204 70.52 40.76 32.21
N ARG A 205 70.96 39.53 32.56
CA ARG A 205 71.96 38.56 32.05
C ARG A 205 71.65 37.15 32.63
N SER A 206 72.07 36.08 31.95
CA SER A 206 72.32 34.76 32.60
C SER A 206 73.68 34.77 33.33
N PRO A 207 73.86 33.93 34.36
CA PRO A 207 74.26 32.54 34.11
C PRO A 207 73.20 31.51 34.53
#